data_AF-A0A671KLC8-F1
#
_entry.id   AF-A0A671KLC8-F1
#
_cell.length_a   1.000
_cell.length_b   1.000
_cell.length_c   1.000
_cell.angle_alpha   90.00
_cell.angle_beta   90.00
_cell.angle_gamma   90.00
#
_symmetry.space_group_name_H-M   'P 1'
#
loop_
_entity.id
_entity.type
_entity.pdbx_description
1 polymer ?
#
loop_
_entity_poly.entity_id
_entity_poly.type
_entity_poly.pdbx_seq_one_letter_code
_entity_poly.pdbx_strand_id
1 'polypeptide(L)'
;MFIFRHEKWFNLNSLLTGPELISDTYLALFLAQLQQEGYSIFVIRGSLPECEADQILRIMRVEQQQRPKLIGEDEAQRWFEKQT
;
A
#
# COMPACT_ATOMS: atom_id res chain seq x y z
N MET A 1 -5.99 -2.25 -1.30
CA MET A 1 -6.46 -1.42 -2.43
C MET A 1 -5.26 -0.67 -2.98
N PHE A 2 -5.14 -0.55 -4.30
CA PHE A 2 -4.05 0.23 -4.92
C PHE A 2 -4.64 1.44 -5.62
N ILE A 3 -4.01 2.60 -5.45
CA ILE A 3 -4.42 3.86 -6.08
C ILE A 3 -3.23 4.48 -6.81
N PHE A 4 -3.50 5.08 -7.98
CA PHE A 4 -2.52 5.85 -8.72
C PHE A 4 -2.79 7.33 -8.52
N ARG A 5 -1.81 8.06 -7.97
CA ARG A 5 -1.88 9.50 -7.70
C ARG A 5 -0.51 10.12 -7.99
N HIS A 6 -0.48 11.25 -8.69
CA HIS A 6 0.77 11.99 -8.97
C HIS A 6 1.90 11.09 -9.52
N GLU A 7 1.61 10.26 -10.53
CA GLU A 7 2.58 9.36 -11.17
C GLU A 7 3.18 8.29 -10.24
N LYS A 8 2.55 8.02 -9.10
CA LYS A 8 2.98 7.04 -8.11
C LYS A 8 1.82 6.13 -7.73
N TRP A 9 2.17 4.89 -7.38
CA TRP A 9 1.22 3.94 -6.83
C TRP A 9 1.30 3.93 -5.31
N PHE A 10 0.14 3.87 -4.68
CA PHE A 10 0.01 3.73 -3.24
C PHE A 10 -0.84 2.52 -2.90
N ASN A 11 -0.34 1.71 -1.98
CA ASN A 11 -1.04 0.60 -1.36
C ASN A 11 -1.75 1.10 -0.09
N LEU A 12 -3.07 1.08 -0.15
CA LEU A 12 -3.99 1.46 0.92
C LEU A 12 -4.58 0.21 1.56
N ASN A 13 -3.75 -0.79 1.86
CA ASN A 13 -4.22 -1.94 2.62
C ASN A 13 -4.58 -1.47 4.03
N SER A 14 -5.81 -1.73 4.47
CA SER A 14 -6.29 -1.38 5.81
C SER A 14 -5.53 -2.09 6.92
N LEU A 15 -4.80 -3.15 6.58
CA LEU A 15 -3.89 -3.83 7.50
C LEU A 15 -2.58 -3.07 7.70
N LEU A 16 -2.28 -2.01 6.95
CA LEU A 16 -1.08 -1.20 7.15
C LEU A 16 -1.43 0.02 8.01
N THR A 17 -0.50 0.44 8.85
CA THR A 17 -0.66 1.65 9.67
C THR A 17 -0.81 2.93 8.85
N GLY A 18 -0.45 2.90 7.57
CA GLY A 18 -0.61 4.00 6.63
C GLY A 18 -0.39 3.57 5.17
N PRO A 19 -0.48 4.54 4.23
CA PRO A 19 -0.25 4.28 2.81
C PRO A 19 1.20 3.85 2.54
N GLU A 20 1.37 2.77 1.77
CA GLU A 20 2.68 2.30 1.30
C GLU A 20 2.93 2.76 -0.14
N LEU A 21 4.04 3.42 -0.39
CA LEU A 21 4.49 3.79 -1.73
C LEU A 21 5.01 2.54 -2.44
N ILE A 22 4.48 2.25 -3.63
CA ILE A 22 4.87 1.09 -4.43
C ILE A 22 5.36 1.54 -5.81
N SER A 23 6.46 0.93 -6.29
CA SER A 23 6.98 1.15 -7.63
C SER A 23 6.20 0.33 -8.67
N ASP A 24 6.22 0.74 -9.94
CA ASP A 24 5.53 0.01 -11.02
C ASP A 24 6.02 -1.44 -11.15
N THR A 25 7.32 -1.68 -10.98
CA THR A 25 7.90 -3.03 -11.03
C THR A 25 7.42 -3.91 -9.89
N TYR A 26 7.38 -3.40 -8.66
CA TYR A 26 6.90 -4.16 -7.51
C TYR A 26 5.38 -4.37 -7.57
N LEU A 27 4.62 -3.37 -8.06
CA LEU A 27 3.18 -3.50 -8.26
C LEU A 27 2.84 -4.63 -9.25
N ALA A 28 3.53 -4.68 -10.38
CA ALA A 28 3.30 -5.72 -11.38
C ALA A 28 3.53 -7.12 -10.80
N LEU A 29 4.60 -7.31 -10.03
CA LEU A 29 4.88 -8.56 -9.32
C LEU A 29 3.79 -8.90 -8.31
N PHE A 30 3.35 -7.92 -7.52
CA PHE A 30 2.32 -8.11 -6.51
C PHE A 30 0.97 -8.50 -7.11
N LEU A 31 0.55 -7.82 -8.19
CA LEU A 31 -0.68 -8.16 -8.90
C LEU A 31 -0.61 -9.55 -9.55
N ALA A 32 0.54 -9.92 -10.11
CA ALA A 32 0.76 -11.26 -10.65
C ALA A 32 0.65 -12.34 -9.57
N GLN A 33 1.22 -12.09 -8.39
CA GLN A 33 1.11 -12.99 -7.24
C GLN A 33 -0.35 -13.16 -6.80
N LEU A 34 -1.09 -12.05 -6.62
CA LEU A 34 -2.51 -12.11 -6.27
C LEU A 34 -3.33 -12.91 -7.30
N GLN A 35 -3.01 -12.76 -8.58
CA GLN A 35 -3.67 -13.52 -9.64
C GLN A 35 -3.38 -15.02 -9.55
N GLN A 36 -2.14 -15.41 -9.19
CA GLN A 36 -1.76 -16.81 -8.97
C GLN A 36 -2.42 -17.41 -7.74
N GLU A 37 -2.59 -16.63 -6.67
CA GLU A 37 -3.30 -17.02 -5.45
C GLU A 37 -4.82 -17.13 -5.66
N GLY A 38 -5.33 -16.77 -6.85
CA GLY A 38 -6.75 -16.90 -7.20
C GLY A 38 -7.61 -15.71 -6.78
N TYR A 39 -7.00 -14.58 -6.42
CA TYR A 39 -7.75 -13.36 -6.10
C TYR A 39 -8.33 -12.71 -7.35
N SER A 40 -9.54 -12.16 -7.20
CA SER A 40 -10.18 -11.34 -8.24
C SER A 40 -9.73 -9.89 -8.13
N ILE A 41 -9.04 -9.41 -9.16
CA ILE A 41 -8.56 -8.03 -9.24
C ILE A 41 -9.55 -7.22 -10.09
N PHE A 42 -10.04 -6.11 -9.53
CA PHE A 42 -10.96 -5.19 -10.21
C PHE A 42 -10.25 -3.88 -10.51
N VAL A 43 -10.25 -3.47 -11.78
CA VAL A 43 -9.64 -2.22 -12.22
C VAL A 43 -10.71 -1.16 -12.38
N ILE A 44 -10.64 -0.12 -11.55
CA ILE A 44 -11.51 1.05 -11.64
C ILE A 44 -10.77 2.12 -12.45
N ARG A 45 -11.35 2.51 -13.59
CA ARG A 45 -10.83 3.58 -14.45
C ARG A 45 -11.79 4.76 -14.38
N GLY A 46 -11.25 5.96 -14.14
CA GLY A 46 -12.01 7.18 -14.05
C GLY A 46 -11.19 8.29 -13.40
N SER A 47 -11.74 9.51 -13.38
CA SER A 47 -11.19 10.60 -12.58
C SER A 47 -11.49 10.34 -11.11
N LEU A 48 -10.44 10.09 -10.32
CA LEU A 48 -10.55 10.07 -8.87
C LEU A 48 -10.86 11.49 -8.35
N PRO A 49 -11.69 11.64 -7.29
CA PRO A 49 -11.97 12.95 -6.73
C PRO A 49 -10.69 13.62 -6.22
N GLU A 50 -10.65 14.96 -6.30
CA GLU A 50 -9.56 15.75 -5.71
C GLU A 50 -9.49 15.46 -4.20
N CYS A 51 -8.29 15.20 -3.69
CA CYS A 51 -8.07 15.12 -2.25
C CYS A 51 -6.93 16.02 -1.79
N GLU A 52 -6.91 16.34 -0.51
CA GLU A 52 -5.86 17.17 0.10
C GLU A 52 -4.46 16.57 -0.07
N ALA A 53 -4.35 15.24 -0.12
CA ALA A 53 -3.06 14.58 -0.37
C ALA A 53 -2.47 14.95 -1.74
N ASP A 54 -3.30 15.22 -2.75
CA ASP A 54 -2.82 15.63 -4.07
C ASP A 54 -2.05 16.97 -4.00
N GLN A 55 -2.42 17.86 -3.09
CA GLN A 55 -1.70 19.13 -2.88
C GLN A 55 -0.33 18.90 -2.23
N ILE A 56 -0.26 17.97 -1.26
CA ILE A 56 0.98 17.63 -0.55
C ILE A 56 1.95 16.90 -1.48
N LEU A 57 1.45 15.92 -2.25
CA LEU A 57 2.21 15.17 -3.25
C LEU A 57 2.80 16.08 -4.34
N ARG A 58 2.16 17.23 -4.62
CA ARG A 58 2.64 18.23 -5.57
C ARG A 58 3.83 19.03 -5.05
N ILE A 59 3.92 19.22 -3.74
CA ILE A 59 4.93 20.07 -3.09
C ILE A 59 6.12 19.22 -2.62
N MET A 60 5.87 17.99 -2.16
CA MET A 60 6.88 17.11 -1.59
C MET A 60 6.98 15.79 -2.35
N ARG A 61 8.21 15.41 -2.70
CA ARG A 61 8.49 14.06 -3.20
C ARG A 61 8.26 13.07 -2.07
N VAL A 62 7.36 12.11 -2.29
CA VAL A 62 7.16 11.03 -1.32
C VAL A 62 8.29 10.03 -1.45
N GLU A 63 9.13 10.00 -0.43
CA GLU A 63 10.11 8.94 -0.20
C GLU A 63 9.68 8.17 1.04
N GLN A 64 9.39 6.89 0.84
CA GLN A 64 9.05 6.03 1.96
C GLN A 64 10.35 5.49 2.58
N GLN A 65 10.79 6.12 3.67
CA GLN A 65 11.99 5.69 4.40
C GLN A 65 11.81 4.34 5.10
N GLN A 66 10.59 4.02 5.54
CA GLN A 66 10.27 2.77 6.24
C GLN A 66 8.97 2.18 5.72
N ARG A 67 8.95 0.86 5.57
CA ARG A 67 7.74 0.12 5.22
C ARG A 67 6.73 0.26 6.38
N PRO A 68 5.47 0.65 6.12
CA PRO A 68 4.49 0.73 7.17
C PRO A 68 4.27 -0.66 7.77
N LYS A 69 4.29 -0.72 9.11
CA LYS A 69 4.04 -1.95 9.85
C LYS A 69 2.61 -2.44 9.64
N LEU A 70 2.42 -3.75 9.72
CA LEU A 70 1.10 -4.33 9.76
C LEU A 70 0.44 -3.93 11.09
N ILE A 71 -0.81 -3.49 11.05
CA ILE A 71 -1.63 -3.25 12.24
C ILE A 71 -1.77 -4.59 12.96
N GLY A 72 -1.25 -4.67 14.18
CA GLY A 72 -1.19 -5.90 14.98
C GLY A 72 0.12 -6.69 14.87
N GLU A 73 1.12 -6.21 14.12
CA GLU A 73 2.45 -6.86 14.03
C GLU A 73 3.11 -6.97 15.41
N ASP A 74 2.99 -5.93 16.24
CA ASP A 74 3.50 -5.91 17.62
C ASP A 74 2.71 -6.88 18.55
N GLU A 75 1.44 -7.18 18.27
CA GLU A 75 0.67 -8.18 19.03
C GLU A 75 1.04 -9.61 18.63
N ALA A 76 1.25 -9.86 17.34
CA ALA A 76 1.74 -11.14 16.83
C ALA A 76 3.14 -11.45 17.39
N GLN A 77 4.07 -10.48 17.36
CA GLN A 77 5.41 -10.64 17.93
C GLN A 77 5.38 -10.89 19.44
N ARG A 78 4.57 -10.16 20.20
CA ARG A 78 4.40 -10.39 21.65
C ARG A 78 3.80 -11.74 21.98
N TRP A 79 2.93 -12.29 21.12
CA TRP A 79 2.37 -13.63 21.30
C TRP A 79 3.45 -14.71 21.11
N PHE A 80 4.30 -14.58 20.09
CA PHE A 80 5.44 -15.48 19.87
C PHE A 80 6.51 -15.36 20.97
N GLU A 81 6.82 -14.14 21.44
CA GLU A 81 7.79 -13.92 22.54
C GLU A 81 7.31 -14.48 23.88
N LYS A 82 6.00 -14.54 24.14
CA LYS A 82 5.46 -15.15 25.37
C LYS A 82 5.43 -16.69 25.35
N GLN A 83 5.70 -17.32 24.21
CA GLN A 83 5.74 -18.78 24.07
C GLN A 83 7.16 -19.37 24.14
N THR A 84 8.19 -18.52 24.27
CA THR A 84 9.59 -18.91 24.52
C THR A 84 9.95 -18.63 25.98
#